data_AF-S2LL34-F1
#
_entry.id   AF-S2LL34-F1
#
_cell.length_a   1.000
_cell.length_b   1.000
_cell.length_c   1.000
_cell.angle_alpha   90.00
_cell.angle_beta   90.00
_cell.angle_gamma   90.00
#
_symmetry.space_group_name_H-M   'P 1'
#
loop_
_entity.id
_entity.type
_entity.pdbx_description
1 polymer ?
#
loop_
_entity_poly.entity_id
_entity_poly.type
_entity_poly.pdbx_seq_one_letter_code
_entity_poly.pdbx_strand_id
1 'polypeptide(L)'
;MKLYARLVVALGFPIAAACTLSLPLILLGAVAPDPRPWNWPTVYIVDFLYGLALFSQLVGFLCRTSRNRLWTAAVGGYTALAFGQAALEALLDLLGVQPAPITAKWFLFLFMSAGLILGALMLLLAFRHGRYWTAFSLSQER
;
A
#
# COMPACT_ATOMS: atom_id res chain seq x y z
N MET A 1 14.75 -0.70 14.13
CA MET A 1 13.91 -1.86 13.75
C MET A 1 12.44 -1.68 14.18
N LYS A 2 12.14 -1.50 15.48
CA LYS A 2 10.76 -1.36 16.00
C LYS A 2 9.97 -0.20 15.38
N LEU A 3 10.60 0.94 15.10
CA LEU A 3 9.94 2.11 14.50
C LEU A 3 9.46 1.85 13.05
N TYR A 4 10.33 1.32 12.19
CA TYR A 4 9.99 1.02 10.79
C TYR A 4 8.88 -0.03 10.67
N ALA A 5 8.93 -1.08 11.49
CA ALA A 5 7.86 -2.08 11.53
C ALA A 5 6.53 -1.47 12.00
N ARG A 6 6.55 -0.59 13.03
CA ARG A 6 5.36 0.13 13.49
C ARG A 6 4.81 1.07 12.42
N LEU A 7 5.66 1.78 11.69
CA LEU A 7 5.24 2.65 10.58
C LEU A 7 4.61 1.85 9.43
N VAL A 8 5.21 0.70 9.07
CA VAL A 8 4.64 -0.19 8.05
C VAL A 8 3.28 -0.72 8.47
N VAL A 9 3.08 -1.07 9.74
CA VAL A 9 1.77 -1.51 10.24
C VAL A 9 0.78 -0.34 10.29
N ALA A 10 1.19 0.81 10.84
CA ALA A 10 0.32 1.97 11.00
C ALA A 10 -0.17 2.55 9.67
N LEU A 11 0.69 2.58 8.64
CA LEU A 11 0.34 3.04 7.30
C LEU A 11 -0.30 1.91 6.45
N GLY A 12 0.19 0.68 6.60
CA GLY A 12 -0.27 -0.43 5.78
C GLY A 12 -1.69 -0.87 6.10
N PHE A 13 -2.12 -0.85 7.35
CA PHE A 13 -3.47 -1.28 7.73
C PHE A 13 -4.59 -0.43 7.08
N PRO A 14 -4.57 0.92 7.19
CA PRO A 14 -5.60 1.74 6.56
C PRO A 14 -5.55 1.64 5.02
N ILE A 15 -4.37 1.52 4.43
CA ILE A 15 -4.22 1.34 2.97
C ILE A 15 -4.77 -0.01 2.53
N ALA A 16 -4.43 -1.09 3.24
CA ALA A 16 -4.94 -2.43 2.95
C ALA A 16 -6.46 -2.49 3.08
N ALA A 17 -7.02 -1.86 4.12
CA ALA A 17 -8.46 -1.76 4.33
C ALA A 17 -9.16 -0.98 3.20
N ALA A 18 -8.61 0.17 2.80
CA ALA A 18 -9.16 0.95 1.69
C ALA A 18 -9.16 0.15 0.37
N CYS A 19 -8.05 -0.51 0.04
CA CYS A 19 -7.92 -1.31 -1.17
C CYS A 19 -8.78 -2.58 -1.19
N THR A 20 -9.00 -3.22 -0.04
CA THR A 20 -9.84 -4.43 0.04
C THR A 20 -11.33 -4.14 0.14
N LEU A 21 -11.73 -3.02 0.73
CA LEU A 21 -13.15 -2.68 0.91
C LEU A 21 -13.74 -1.94 -0.28
N SER A 22 -12.91 -1.30 -1.11
CA SER A 22 -13.36 -0.53 -2.28
C SER A 22 -14.24 -1.34 -3.23
N LEU A 23 -13.79 -2.51 -3.69
CA LEU A 23 -14.55 -3.37 -4.60
C LEU A 23 -15.84 -3.92 -3.96
N PRO A 24 -15.84 -4.53 -2.76
CA PRO A 24 -17.06 -4.98 -2.08
C PRO A 24 -18.08 -3.86 -1.88
N LEU A 25 -17.65 -2.65 -1.50
CA LEU A 25 -18.55 -1.52 -1.30
C LEU A 25 -19.22 -1.08 -2.60
N ILE A 26 -18.50 -1.14 -3.73
CA ILE A 26 -19.08 -0.88 -5.05
C ILE A 26 -20.09 -1.98 -5.43
N LEU A 27 -19.74 -3.25 -5.23
CA LEU A 27 -20.60 -4.39 -5.55
C LEU A 27 -21.88 -4.44 -4.71
N LEU A 28 -21.82 -3.96 -3.46
CA LEU A 28 -22.98 -3.81 -2.57
C LEU A 28 -23.82 -2.56 -2.86
N GLY A 29 -23.41 -1.71 -3.82
CA GLY A 29 -24.09 -0.48 -4.17
C GLY A 29 -23.95 0.64 -3.12
N ALA A 30 -23.02 0.51 -2.16
CA ALA A 30 -22.78 1.52 -1.14
C ALA A 30 -21.95 2.70 -1.65
N VAL A 31 -21.14 2.48 -2.69
CA VAL A 31 -20.32 3.49 -3.36
C VAL A 31 -20.52 3.37 -4.87
N ALA A 32 -20.72 4.49 -5.56
CA ALA A 32 -20.83 4.49 -7.01
C ALA A 32 -19.45 4.14 -7.63
N PRO A 33 -19.40 3.25 -8.65
CA PRO A 33 -18.17 3.00 -9.38
C PRO A 33 -17.70 4.29 -10.05
N ASP A 34 -16.38 4.46 -10.14
CA ASP A 34 -15.81 5.59 -10.86
C ASP A 34 -16.32 5.57 -12.32
N PRO A 35 -16.96 6.64 -12.82
CA PRO A 35 -17.52 6.67 -14.17
C PRO A 35 -16.45 6.53 -15.27
N ARG A 36 -15.17 6.66 -14.91
CA ARG A 36 -14.01 6.47 -15.78
C ARG A 36 -12.86 5.94 -14.93
N PRO A 37 -11.98 5.09 -15.46
CA PRO A 37 -11.91 4.60 -16.84
C PRO A 37 -12.91 3.47 -17.16
N TRP A 38 -13.10 3.16 -18.45
CA TRP A 38 -13.99 2.09 -18.94
C TRP A 38 -13.65 0.70 -18.38
N ASN A 39 -12.43 0.53 -17.86
CA ASN A 39 -11.91 -0.66 -17.21
C ASN A 39 -11.88 -0.55 -15.67
N TRP A 40 -12.74 0.28 -15.06
CA TRP A 40 -12.87 0.39 -13.61
C TRP A 40 -12.93 -0.98 -12.89
N PRO A 41 -13.63 -2.04 -13.39
CA PRO A 41 -13.67 -3.31 -12.68
C PRO A 41 -12.28 -3.91 -12.50
N THR A 42 -11.43 -3.80 -13.53
CA THR A 42 -10.05 -4.28 -13.49
C THR A 42 -9.23 -3.54 -12.44
N VAL A 43 -9.37 -2.22 -12.34
CA VAL A 43 -8.65 -1.41 -11.35
C VAL A 43 -9.01 -1.84 -9.93
N TYR A 44 -10.30 -1.96 -9.62
CA TYR A 44 -10.75 -2.35 -8.28
C TYR A 44 -10.49 -3.82 -7.95
N ILE A 45 -10.45 -4.73 -8.94
CA ILE A 45 -9.99 -6.11 -8.74
C ILE A 45 -8.51 -6.14 -8.38
N VAL A 46 -7.68 -5.36 -9.09
CA VAL A 46 -6.26 -5.27 -8.81
C VAL A 46 -6.02 -4.68 -7.41
N ASP A 47 -6.73 -3.61 -7.05
CA ASP A 47 -6.67 -3.01 -5.71
C ASP A 47 -7.08 -4.02 -4.63
N PHE A 48 -8.16 -4.78 -4.87
CA PHE A 48 -8.62 -5.80 -3.95
C PHE A 48 -7.56 -6.87 -3.69
N LEU A 49 -6.97 -7.43 -4.77
CA LEU A 49 -5.91 -8.44 -4.69
C LEU A 49 -4.66 -7.88 -4.00
N TYR A 50 -4.30 -6.64 -4.31
CA TYR A 50 -3.20 -5.95 -3.65
C TYR A 50 -3.48 -5.75 -2.15
N GLY A 51 -4.69 -5.32 -1.79
CA GLY A 51 -5.11 -5.15 -0.40
C GLY A 51 -4.98 -6.46 0.40
N LEU A 52 -5.39 -7.59 -0.18
CA LEU A 52 -5.20 -8.92 0.43
C LEU A 52 -3.72 -9.29 0.57
N ALA A 53 -2.90 -9.00 -0.45
CA ALA A 53 -1.46 -9.26 -0.43
C ALA A 53 -0.76 -8.45 0.68
N LEU A 54 -1.14 -7.17 0.81
CA LEU A 54 -0.67 -6.27 1.85
C LEU A 54 -1.15 -6.73 3.24
N PHE A 55 -2.42 -7.11 3.41
CA PHE A 55 -2.91 -7.68 4.67
C PHE A 55 -2.12 -8.91 5.10
N SER A 56 -1.92 -9.86 4.19
CA SER A 56 -1.12 -11.02 4.54
C SER A 56 0.32 -10.64 4.94
N GLN A 57 0.86 -9.57 4.35
CA GLN A 57 2.22 -9.11 4.65
C GLN A 57 2.26 -8.48 6.04
N LEU A 58 1.27 -7.67 6.39
CA LEU A 58 1.06 -7.09 7.72
C LEU A 58 0.84 -8.15 8.80
N VAL A 59 0.02 -9.17 8.52
CA VAL A 59 -0.15 -10.32 9.40
C VAL A 59 1.17 -11.07 9.55
N GLY A 60 1.93 -11.26 8.47
CA GLY A 60 3.28 -11.82 8.52
C GLY A 60 4.21 -11.02 9.44
N PHE A 61 4.17 -9.68 9.37
CA PHE A 61 4.92 -8.79 10.27
C PHE A 61 4.47 -8.95 11.74
N LEU A 62 3.17 -9.05 12.01
CA LEU A 62 2.62 -9.20 13.36
C LEU A 62 2.91 -10.58 13.97
N CYS A 63 2.71 -11.64 13.20
CA CYS A 63 2.93 -13.03 13.61
C CYS A 63 4.41 -13.43 13.61
N ARG A 64 5.33 -12.51 13.24
CA ARG A 64 6.78 -12.76 13.13
C ARG A 64 7.14 -13.95 12.23
N THR A 65 6.26 -14.26 11.28
CA THR A 65 6.52 -15.29 10.29
C THR A 65 7.44 -14.69 9.24
N SER A 66 8.58 -15.34 8.97
CA SER A 66 9.54 -14.88 7.97
C SER A 66 8.94 -14.94 6.57
N ARG A 67 8.17 -13.93 6.19
CA ARG A 67 7.64 -13.83 4.83
C ARG A 67 8.78 -13.47 3.90
N ASN A 68 8.91 -14.26 2.82
CA ASN A 68 10.04 -14.22 1.91
C ASN A 68 10.40 -12.79 1.49
N ARG A 69 11.71 -12.48 1.49
CA ARG A 69 12.28 -11.22 1.00
C ARG A 69 11.68 -10.78 -0.34
N LEU A 70 11.56 -11.75 -1.25
CA LEU A 70 11.02 -11.54 -2.60
C LEU A 70 9.57 -11.06 -2.57
N TRP A 71 8.75 -11.64 -1.69
CA TRP A 71 7.34 -11.28 -1.54
C TRP A 71 7.19 -9.88 -0.94
N THR A 72 7.99 -9.56 0.09
CA THR A 72 8.01 -8.21 0.68
C THR A 72 8.44 -7.16 -0.34
N ALA A 73 9.44 -7.48 -1.18
CA ALA A 73 9.90 -6.61 -2.25
C ALA A 73 8.85 -6.46 -3.37
N ALA A 74 8.15 -7.55 -3.73
CA ALA A 74 7.10 -7.51 -4.74
C ALA A 74 5.92 -6.64 -4.30
N VAL A 75 5.41 -6.85 -3.08
CA VAL A 75 4.32 -6.03 -2.53
C VAL A 75 4.78 -4.59 -2.38
N GLY A 76 5.92 -4.33 -1.74
CA GLY A 76 6.44 -2.97 -1.56
C GLY A 76 6.77 -2.24 -2.87
N GLY A 77 7.27 -2.97 -3.87
CA GLY A 77 7.54 -2.45 -5.21
C GLY A 77 6.27 -2.06 -5.94
N TYR A 78 5.25 -2.91 -5.90
CA TYR A 78 3.94 -2.59 -6.43
C TYR A 78 3.34 -1.37 -5.71
N THR A 79 3.39 -1.33 -4.37
CA THR A 79 2.95 -0.17 -3.59
C THR A 79 3.64 1.12 -4.04
N ALA A 80 4.97 1.11 -4.18
CA ALA A 80 5.71 2.30 -4.58
C ALA A 80 5.34 2.79 -6.00
N LEU A 81 5.14 1.87 -6.94
CA LEU A 81 4.79 2.21 -8.32
C LEU A 81 3.35 2.71 -8.44
N ALA A 82 2.37 1.95 -7.91
CA ALA A 82 0.96 2.28 -8.03
C ALA A 82 0.63 3.60 -7.31
N PHE A 83 1.07 3.74 -6.05
CA PHE A 83 0.83 4.94 -5.27
C PHE A 83 1.71 6.12 -5.74
N GLY A 84 2.91 5.85 -6.25
CA GLY A 84 3.78 6.87 -6.82
C GLY A 84 3.22 7.49 -8.10
N GLN A 85 2.66 6.67 -9.00
CA GLN A 85 1.96 7.15 -10.19
C GLN A 85 0.77 8.04 -9.79
N ALA A 86 -0.10 7.56 -8.89
CA ALA A 86 -1.27 8.31 -8.45
C ALA A 86 -0.91 9.60 -7.70
N ALA A 87 0.17 9.60 -6.90
CA ALA A 87 0.69 10.80 -6.25
C ALA A 87 1.21 11.82 -7.27
N LEU A 88 1.89 11.37 -8.32
CA LEU A 88 2.39 12.23 -9.38
C LEU A 88 1.24 12.85 -10.19
N GLU A 89 0.22 12.05 -10.55
CA GLU A 89 -0.98 12.55 -11.23
C GLU A 89 -1.70 13.61 -10.40
N ALA A 90 -1.88 13.36 -9.09
CA ALA A 90 -2.48 14.33 -8.19
C ALA A 90 -1.65 15.61 -8.05
N LEU A 91 -0.31 15.51 -8.07
CA LEU A 91 0.59 16.66 -8.02
C LEU A 91 0.51 17.49 -9.31
N LEU A 92 0.50 16.84 -10.49
CA LEU A 92 0.38 17.51 -11.78
C LEU A 92 -0.96 18.23 -11.92
N ASP A 93 -2.02 17.67 -11.37
CA ASP A 93 -3.35 18.28 -11.32
C ASP A 93 -3.43 19.45 -10.32
N LEU A 94 -2.75 19.37 -9.17
CA LEU A 94 -2.59 20.50 -8.25
C LEU A 94 -1.78 21.65 -8.86
N LEU A 95 -0.78 21.34 -9.70
CA LEU A 95 0.04 22.32 -10.42
C LEU A 95 -0.66 22.88 -11.66
N GLY A 96 -1.85 22.38 -12.02
CA GLY A 96 -2.59 22.81 -13.21
C GLY A 96 -1.97 22.37 -14.54
N VAL A 97 -1.01 21.45 -14.52
CA VAL A 97 -0.29 20.95 -15.71
C VAL A 97 -1.12 19.90 -16.45
N GLN A 98 -1.80 19.02 -15.72
CA GLN A 98 -2.62 17.96 -16.30
C GLN A 98 -3.91 17.82 -15.48
N PRO A 99 -5.10 18.03 -16.07
CA PRO A 99 -6.35 17.87 -15.35
C PRO A 99 -6.58 16.39 -15.03
N ALA A 100 -6.64 16.07 -13.74
CA ALA A 100 -7.10 14.78 -13.26
C ALA A 100 -8.51 14.95 -12.67
N PRO A 101 -9.45 14.01 -12.88
CA PRO A 101 -10.80 14.09 -12.35
C PRO A 101 -10.81 13.73 -10.85
N ILE A 102 -10.09 14.51 -10.06
CA ILE A 102 -9.89 14.26 -8.64
C ILE A 102 -10.69 15.28 -7.84
N THR A 103 -11.74 14.82 -7.15
CA THR A 103 -12.61 15.68 -6.33
C THR A 103 -11.91 16.21 -5.08
N ALA A 104 -11.08 15.38 -4.43
CA ALA A 104 -10.36 15.73 -3.21
C ALA A 104 -8.83 15.70 -3.41
N LYS A 105 -8.32 16.62 -4.26
CA LYS A 105 -6.92 16.66 -4.75
C LYS A 105 -5.88 16.58 -3.64
N TRP A 106 -6.05 17.38 -2.58
CA TRP A 106 -5.13 17.41 -1.43
C TRP A 106 -5.15 16.12 -0.60
N PHE A 107 -6.34 15.55 -0.36
CA PHE A 107 -6.48 14.30 0.39
C PHE A 107 -5.83 13.15 -0.37
N LEU A 108 -6.13 13.03 -1.67
CA LEU A 108 -5.57 11.98 -2.51
C LEU A 108 -4.06 12.13 -2.66
N PHE A 109 -3.55 13.34 -2.85
CA PHE A 109 -2.09 13.56 -2.87
C PHE A 109 -1.41 13.10 -1.57
N LEU A 110 -1.95 13.48 -0.40
CA LEU A 110 -1.40 13.07 0.90
C LEU A 110 -1.48 11.56 1.11
N PHE A 111 -2.63 10.95 0.79
CA PHE A 111 -2.86 9.51 0.94
C PHE A 111 -1.96 8.70 0.01
N MET A 112 -1.84 9.12 -1.25
CA MET A 112 -0.98 8.46 -2.23
C MET A 112 0.50 8.60 -1.87
N SER A 113 0.90 9.77 -1.37
CA SER A 113 2.26 9.99 -0.84
C SER A 113 2.56 9.09 0.37
N ALA A 114 1.59 8.89 1.26
CA ALA A 114 1.73 7.97 2.40
C ALA A 114 1.91 6.51 1.93
N GLY A 115 1.19 6.10 0.89
CA GLY A 115 1.39 4.81 0.23
C GLY A 115 2.77 4.68 -0.42
N LEU A 116 3.24 5.71 -1.12
CA LEU A 116 4.60 5.73 -1.68
C LEU A 116 5.67 5.55 -0.59
N ILE A 117 5.53 6.26 0.54
CA ILE A 117 6.43 6.12 1.70
C ILE A 117 6.38 4.69 2.25
N LEU A 118 5.19 4.11 2.39
CA LEU A 118 5.03 2.72 2.80
C LEU A 118 5.77 1.75 1.86
N GLY A 119 5.60 1.90 0.55
CA GLY A 119 6.29 1.09 -0.46
C GLY A 119 7.81 1.19 -0.36
N ALA A 120 8.33 2.42 -0.23
CA ALA A 120 9.75 2.68 -0.02
C ALA A 120 10.29 2.03 1.26
N LEU A 121 9.53 2.12 2.37
CA LEU A 121 9.88 1.46 3.63
C LEU A 121 9.91 -0.06 3.50
N MET A 122 8.93 -0.65 2.83
CA MET A 122 8.87 -2.09 2.59
C MET A 122 10.03 -2.58 1.71
N LEU A 123 10.38 -1.83 0.66
CA LEU A 123 11.55 -2.12 -0.17
C LEU A 123 12.85 -1.99 0.63
N LEU A 124 13.00 -0.93 1.42
CA LEU A 124 14.17 -0.73 2.28
C LEU A 124 14.33 -1.90 3.26
N LEU A 125 13.23 -2.35 3.88
CA LEU A 125 13.22 -3.53 4.75
C LEU A 125 13.59 -4.81 3.98
N ALA A 126 13.05 -5.02 2.78
CA ALA A 126 13.35 -6.18 1.96
C ALA A 126 14.82 -6.21 1.51
N PHE A 127 15.41 -5.07 1.14
CA PHE A 127 16.79 -5.02 0.66
C PHE A 127 17.82 -5.01 1.78
N ARG A 128 17.62 -4.23 2.85
CA ARG A 128 18.57 -4.15 3.98
C ARG A 128 18.49 -5.33 4.94
N HIS A 129 17.31 -5.93 5.10
CA HIS A 129 17.07 -6.95 6.14
C HIS A 129 16.55 -8.28 5.60
N GLY A 130 16.59 -8.48 4.28
CA GLY A 130 16.04 -9.66 3.61
C GLY A 130 16.68 -11.01 3.95
N ARG A 131 17.81 -11.05 4.69
CA ARG A 131 18.40 -12.28 5.24
C ARG A 131 18.14 -12.49 6.75
N TYR A 132 17.59 -11.48 7.45
CA TYR A 132 17.46 -11.46 8.92
C TYR A 132 16.01 -11.33 9.39
N TRP A 133 15.06 -11.93 8.66
CA TRP A 133 13.73 -12.19 9.20
C TRP A 133 13.72 -13.45 10.06
N THR A 134 14.84 -13.80 10.70
CA THR A 134 14.78 -14.71 11.85
C THR A 134 13.88 -14.04 12.88
N ALA A 135 12.84 -14.77 13.29
CA ALA A 135 11.92 -14.36 14.35
C ALA A 135 12.70 -13.64 15.43
N PHE A 136 12.25 -12.45 15.84
CA PHE A 136 12.84 -11.65 16.91
C PHE A 136 12.90 -12.54 18.16
N SER A 137 13.97 -13.34 18.31
CA SER A 137 14.18 -14.23 19.43
C SER A 137 14.62 -13.33 20.56
N LEU A 138 13.96 -13.47 21.70
CA LEU A 138 14.26 -12.82 22.96
C LEU A 138 15.62 -13.28 23.55
N SER A 139 16.64 -13.54 22.73
CA SER A 139 17.95 -14.04 23.18
C SER A 139 19.08 -13.04 23.04
N GLN A 140 18.82 -11.80 22.65
CA GLN A 140 19.80 -10.71 22.77
C GLN A 140 19.14 -9.46 23.36
N GLU A 141 18.97 -9.50 24.68
CA GLU A 141 19.54 -8.51 25.62
C GLU A 141 18.98 -8.85 27.01
N ARG A 142 19.69 -9.77 27.66
CA ARG A 142 20.04 -9.64 29.07
C ARG A 142 21.12 -8.58 29.18
#